data_AF-A0A8S9UYF3-F1
#
_entry.id   AF-A0A8S9UYF3-F1
#
_cell.length_a   1.000
_cell.length_b   1.000
_cell.length_c   1.000
_cell.angle_alpha   90.00
_cell.angle_beta   90.00
_cell.angle_gamma   90.00
#
_symmetry.space_group_name_H-M   'P 1'
#
loop_
_entity.id
_entity.type
_entity.pdbx_description
1 polymer ?
#
loop_
_entity_poly.entity_id
_entity_poly.type
_entity_poly.pdbx_seq_one_letter_code
_entity_poly.pdbx_strand_id
1 'polypeptide(L)'
;MYDADNEIFCIPSYMMRFPSVDNQFIAESKVLVNLRDAVKRMNLWGETAPYTAVSGPERPVWLFAVILYASDHWCATAVNFNELTITIFDLQLTGDRFETLRRYLRDELVPLLPLPPSPKRYRFKRVEWVTQVDDYNCGVFVIMFFEMLLLDVVPTGFDTSTALQYFRYRYISQIVSTM
;
A
#
# COMPACT_ATOMS: atom_id res chain seq x y z
N MET A 1 20.72 11.37 -0.61
CA MET A 1 20.38 12.37 0.42
C MET A 1 18.89 12.61 0.35
N TYR A 2 18.11 11.78 1.05
CA TYR A 2 16.81 12.10 1.64
C TYR A 2 16.60 11.03 2.72
N ASP A 3 16.92 11.44 3.93
CA ASP A 3 16.96 10.64 5.16
C ASP A 3 15.66 10.89 5.94
N ALA A 4 14.53 10.67 5.26
CA ALA A 4 13.23 10.63 5.93
C ALA A 4 12.97 9.16 6.25
N ASP A 5 13.24 8.74 7.49
CA ASP A 5 12.91 7.39 7.98
C ASP A 5 11.39 7.20 7.94
N ASN A 6 10.86 6.72 6.82
CA ASN A 6 9.47 6.29 6.69
C ASN A 6 9.27 5.07 7.59
N GLU A 7 8.19 5.06 8.38
CA GLU A 7 7.78 3.87 9.15
C GLU A 7 6.88 3.02 8.24
N ILE A 8 7.45 1.93 7.73
CA ILE A 8 6.82 1.11 6.69
C ILE A 8 6.41 -0.24 7.26
N PHE A 9 5.14 -0.59 7.06
CA PHE A 9 4.56 -1.87 7.42
C PHE A 9 4.07 -2.58 6.15
N CYS A 10 4.26 -3.90 6.08
CA CYS A 10 3.90 -4.68 4.88
C CYS A 10 3.05 -5.90 5.25
N ILE A 11 1.86 -6.01 4.64
CA ILE A 11 1.03 -7.22 4.68
C ILE A 11 1.26 -8.01 3.38
N PRO A 12 1.80 -9.22 3.46
CA PRO A 12 2.05 -10.05 2.29
C PRO A 12 0.75 -10.66 1.72
N SER A 13 0.81 -11.06 0.45
CA SER A 13 -0.35 -11.57 -0.30
C SER A 13 -0.98 -12.84 0.28
N TYR A 14 -0.22 -13.67 1.00
CA TYR A 14 -0.77 -14.86 1.63
C TYR A 14 -1.76 -14.52 2.76
N MET A 15 -1.65 -13.32 3.35
CA MET A 15 -2.57 -12.81 4.37
C MET A 15 -3.80 -12.17 3.73
N MET A 16 -3.63 -11.43 2.64
CA MET A 16 -4.71 -10.69 1.97
C MET A 16 -5.14 -11.39 0.68
N ARG A 17 -6.05 -12.36 0.80
CA ARG A 17 -6.62 -13.10 -0.33
C ARG A 17 -8.05 -12.64 -0.60
N PHE A 18 -8.35 -12.30 -1.85
CA PHE A 18 -9.73 -12.00 -2.25
C PHE A 18 -10.41 -13.26 -2.81
N PRO A 19 -11.69 -13.53 -2.48
CA PRO A 19 -12.60 -12.66 -1.70
C PRO A 19 -12.58 -12.90 -0.19
N SER A 20 -11.83 -13.91 0.30
CA SER A 20 -11.87 -14.34 1.70
C SER A 20 -10.54 -14.13 2.40
N VAL A 21 -10.59 -13.48 3.55
CA VAL A 21 -9.43 -13.24 4.40
C VAL A 21 -9.64 -13.80 5.80
N ASP A 22 -8.55 -14.24 6.42
CA ASP A 22 -8.54 -14.56 7.85
C ASP A 22 -8.21 -13.28 8.63
N ASN A 23 -9.26 -12.54 9.00
CA ASN A 23 -9.11 -11.29 9.75
C ASN A 23 -8.45 -11.48 11.11
N GLN A 24 -8.64 -12.64 11.76
CA GLN A 24 -8.00 -12.92 13.03
C GLN A 24 -6.49 -13.07 12.84
N PHE A 25 -6.07 -13.82 11.82
CA PHE A 25 -4.67 -13.99 11.48
C PHE A 25 -3.97 -12.65 11.15
N ILE A 26 -4.66 -11.74 10.45
CA ILE A 26 -4.11 -10.39 10.19
C ILE A 26 -4.08 -9.56 11.47
N ALA A 27 -5.16 -9.56 12.26
CA ALA A 27 -5.29 -8.76 13.48
C ALA A 27 -4.21 -9.06 14.53
N GLU A 28 -3.82 -10.33 14.63
CA GLU A 28 -2.79 -10.84 15.55
C GLU A 28 -1.37 -10.76 14.97
N SER A 29 -1.24 -10.33 13.71
CA SER A 29 0.07 -10.19 13.06
C SER A 29 0.93 -9.15 13.77
N LYS A 30 2.23 -9.45 13.91
CA LYS A 30 3.22 -8.48 14.41
C LYS A 30 3.21 -7.18 13.61
N VAL A 31 2.87 -7.25 12.32
CA VAL A 31 2.75 -6.09 11.43
C VAL A 31 1.70 -5.11 11.95
N LEU A 32 0.47 -5.57 12.23
CA LEU A 32 -0.59 -4.68 12.72
C LEU A 32 -0.39 -4.23 14.17
N VAL A 33 0.21 -5.08 15.01
CA VAL A 33 0.57 -4.68 16.38
C VAL A 33 1.57 -3.52 16.34
N ASN A 34 2.68 -3.69 15.61
CA ASN A 34 3.71 -2.66 15.50
C ASN A 34 3.20 -1.38 14.82
N LEU A 35 2.31 -1.51 13.83
CA LEU A 35 1.65 -0.38 13.19
C LEU A 35 0.84 0.45 14.20
N ARG A 36 0.01 -0.20 15.02
CA ARG A 36 -0.80 0.47 16.05
C ARG A 36 0.09 1.20 17.05
N ASP A 37 1.19 0.57 17.46
CA ASP A 37 2.15 1.16 18.37
C ASP A 37 2.88 2.36 17.74
N ALA A 38 3.26 2.28 16.46
CA ALA A 38 3.86 3.39 15.74
C ALA A 38 2.91 4.59 15.63
N VAL A 39 1.65 4.37 15.23
CA VAL A 39 0.65 5.45 15.12
C VAL A 39 0.43 6.16 16.47
N LYS A 40 0.37 5.41 17.57
CA LYS A 40 0.25 5.97 18.93
C LYS A 40 1.51 6.71 19.35
N ARG A 41 2.67 6.08 19.22
CA ARG A 41 3.99 6.63 19.60
C ARG A 41 4.30 7.93 18.87
N MET A 42 3.93 8.02 17.60
CA MET A 42 4.15 9.20 16.76
C MET A 42 3.04 10.26 16.90
N ASN A 43 1.98 9.98 17.67
CA ASN A 43 0.85 10.88 17.90
C ASN A 43 0.29 11.49 16.60
N LEU A 44 0.14 10.68 15.54
CA LEU A 44 -0.13 11.16 14.17
C LEU A 44 -1.38 12.04 14.04
N TRP A 45 -2.33 11.90 14.97
CA TRP A 45 -3.62 12.58 14.92
C TRP A 45 -3.91 13.43 16.16
N GLY A 46 -2.87 13.81 16.91
CA GLY A 46 -2.97 14.40 18.24
C GLY A 46 -4.14 15.36 18.47
N GLU A 47 -4.80 15.19 19.61
CA GLU A 47 -5.95 15.98 20.08
C GLU A 47 -5.61 17.48 20.31
N THR A 48 -4.34 17.87 20.23
CA THR A 48 -3.83 19.23 20.49
C THR A 48 -3.05 19.86 19.33
N ALA A 49 -2.94 19.20 18.17
CA ALA A 49 -2.34 19.83 17.00
C ALA A 49 -3.26 20.97 16.53
N PRO A 50 -2.82 22.25 16.50
CA PRO A 50 -3.65 23.31 15.97
C PRO A 50 -4.06 22.94 14.55
N TYR A 51 -5.32 23.23 14.20
CA TYR A 51 -5.94 22.96 12.90
C TYR A 51 -5.14 23.51 11.69
N THR A 52 -4.12 24.33 11.97
CA THR A 52 -3.18 24.97 11.04
C THR A 52 -1.79 24.33 10.99
N ALA A 53 -1.56 23.15 11.59
CA ALA A 53 -0.32 22.41 11.36
C ALA A 53 -0.31 21.86 9.92
N VAL A 54 0.12 22.71 8.99
CA VAL A 54 0.32 22.40 7.56
C VAL A 54 1.50 21.44 7.36
N SER A 55 2.28 21.15 8.40
CA SER A 55 3.24 20.06 8.40
C SER A 55 2.63 18.84 9.10
N GLY A 56 2.24 17.83 8.31
CA GLY A 56 2.16 16.46 8.82
C GLY A 56 3.51 16.04 9.42
N PRO A 57 3.59 14.90 10.12
CA PRO A 57 4.88 14.39 10.56
C PRO A 57 5.85 14.35 9.37
N GLU A 58 7.08 14.83 9.56
CA GLU A 58 8.15 14.79 8.53
C GLU A 58 8.43 13.37 8.03
N ARG A 59 7.90 12.35 8.73
CA ARG A 59 8.04 10.93 8.48
C ARG A 59 6.67 10.29 8.30
N PRO A 60 6.22 10.01 7.07
CA PRO A 60 4.95 9.34 6.85
C PRO A 60 4.96 7.90 7.34
N VAL A 61 3.84 7.48 7.93
CA VAL A 61 3.60 6.09 8.29
C VAL A 61 2.80 5.44 7.16
N TRP A 62 3.31 4.32 6.66
CA TRP A 62 2.74 3.60 5.53
C TRP A 62 2.41 2.16 5.92
N LEU A 63 1.25 1.69 5.46
CA LEU A 63 0.94 0.26 5.37
C LEU A 63 0.78 -0.11 3.89
N PHE A 64 1.68 -0.93 3.38
CA PHE A 64 1.53 -1.56 2.08
C PHE A 64 0.92 -2.95 2.26
N ALA A 65 -0.10 -3.27 1.48
CA ALA A 65 -0.67 -4.60 1.46
C ALA A 65 -0.72 -5.09 0.01
N VAL A 66 -0.20 -6.28 -0.20
CA VAL A 66 -0.31 -6.98 -1.47
C VAL A 66 -1.54 -7.87 -1.41
N ILE A 67 -2.39 -7.84 -2.42
CA ILE A 67 -3.65 -8.57 -2.47
C ILE A 67 -3.53 -9.64 -3.54
N LEU A 68 -3.75 -10.89 -3.16
CA LEU A 68 -3.92 -11.99 -4.12
C LEU A 68 -5.39 -12.04 -4.55
N TYR A 69 -5.66 -11.48 -5.72
CA TYR A 69 -6.98 -11.46 -6.32
C TYR A 69 -7.26 -12.74 -7.09
N ALA A 70 -8.33 -13.45 -6.74
CA ALA A 70 -8.80 -14.66 -7.42
C ALA A 70 -7.74 -15.77 -7.60
N SER A 71 -6.70 -15.78 -6.75
CA SER A 71 -5.60 -16.76 -6.72
C SER A 71 -4.56 -16.66 -7.84
N ASP A 72 -4.68 -15.74 -8.79
CA ASP A 72 -3.77 -15.65 -9.94
C ASP A 72 -3.26 -14.23 -10.23
N HIS A 73 -3.88 -13.20 -9.67
CA HIS A 73 -3.51 -11.81 -9.93
C HIS A 73 -3.06 -11.07 -8.69
N TRP A 74 -1.95 -10.35 -8.79
CA TRP A 74 -1.44 -9.52 -7.71
C TRP A 74 -1.83 -8.07 -7.95
N CYS A 75 -2.60 -7.51 -7.04
CA CYS A 75 -2.84 -6.08 -6.95
C CYS A 75 -2.38 -5.58 -5.57
N ALA A 76 -2.52 -4.28 -5.31
CA ALA A 76 -1.99 -3.71 -4.08
C ALA A 76 -2.86 -2.58 -3.54
N THR A 77 -2.67 -2.33 -2.26
CA THR A 77 -3.11 -1.09 -1.63
C THR A 77 -2.01 -0.48 -0.78
N ALA A 78 -1.97 0.83 -0.71
CA ALA A 78 -1.10 1.59 0.19
C ALA A 78 -1.95 2.51 1.07
N VAL A 79 -1.78 2.42 2.38
CA VAL A 79 -2.44 3.30 3.35
C VAL A 79 -1.43 4.33 3.85
N ASN A 80 -1.72 5.61 3.64
CA ASN A 80 -1.00 6.72 4.24
C ASN A 80 -1.78 7.20 5.47
N PHE A 81 -1.21 7.04 6.66
CA PHE A 81 -1.90 7.42 7.91
C PHE A 81 -1.85 8.93 8.17
N ASN A 82 -0.91 9.65 7.56
CA ASN A 82 -0.81 11.11 7.66
C ASN A 82 -1.94 11.77 6.87
N GLU A 83 -2.19 11.28 5.65
CA GLU A 83 -3.22 11.83 4.74
C GLU A 83 -4.59 11.17 4.88
N LEU A 84 -4.66 10.03 5.61
CA LEU A 84 -5.82 9.16 5.70
C LEU A 84 -6.31 8.71 4.32
N THR A 85 -5.38 8.31 3.46
CA THR A 85 -5.66 7.84 2.10
C THR A 85 -5.36 6.35 1.97
N ILE A 86 -6.28 5.63 1.33
CA ILE A 86 -6.13 4.23 0.93
C ILE A 86 -6.07 4.22 -0.59
N THR A 87 -4.87 4.02 -1.13
CA THR A 87 -4.63 4.01 -2.56
C THR A 87 -4.67 2.59 -3.09
N ILE A 88 -5.64 2.29 -3.94
CA ILE A 88 -5.80 0.99 -4.61
C ILE A 88 -5.09 1.05 -5.95
N PHE A 89 -4.25 0.04 -6.18
CA PHE A 89 -3.51 -0.15 -7.41
C PHE A 89 -3.84 -1.53 -8.00
N ASP A 90 -4.51 -1.53 -9.15
CA ASP A 90 -4.82 -2.73 -9.91
C ASP A 90 -4.57 -2.45 -11.39
N LEU A 91 -3.69 -3.22 -12.02
CA LEU A 91 -3.26 -3.01 -13.41
C LEU A 91 -4.23 -3.60 -14.42
N GLN A 92 -5.04 -4.58 -13.99
CA GLN A 92 -6.10 -5.15 -14.79
C GLN A 92 -7.35 -4.29 -14.58
N LEU A 93 -7.36 -3.11 -15.20
CA LEU A 93 -8.41 -2.09 -15.10
C LEU A 93 -9.73 -2.51 -15.80
N THR A 94 -10.23 -3.71 -15.51
CA THR A 94 -11.38 -4.32 -16.18
C THR A 94 -12.64 -4.24 -15.31
N GLY A 95 -13.78 -3.95 -15.95
CA GLY A 95 -15.10 -4.00 -15.32
C GLY A 95 -15.23 -3.15 -14.05
N ASP A 96 -15.81 -3.75 -13.00
CA ASP A 96 -16.07 -3.13 -11.70
C ASP A 96 -15.00 -3.43 -10.64
N ARG A 97 -13.84 -3.96 -11.05
CA ARG A 97 -12.80 -4.47 -10.13
C ARG A 97 -12.35 -3.45 -9.09
N PHE A 98 -12.25 -2.18 -9.45
CA PHE A 98 -11.91 -1.13 -8.48
C PHE A 98 -12.95 -1.03 -7.37
N GLU A 99 -14.24 -1.00 -7.70
CA GLU A 99 -15.31 -0.90 -6.69
C GLU A 99 -15.41 -2.20 -5.87
N THR A 100 -15.19 -3.35 -6.49
CA THR A 100 -15.09 -4.64 -5.80
C THR A 100 -13.96 -4.68 -4.79
N LEU A 101 -12.74 -4.27 -5.19
CA LEU A 101 -11.59 -4.15 -4.29
C LEU A 101 -11.82 -3.10 -3.20
N ARG A 102 -12.44 -1.97 -3.55
CA ARG A 102 -12.78 -0.92 -2.59
C ARG A 102 -13.75 -1.41 -1.52
N ARG A 103 -14.78 -2.18 -1.90
CA ARG A 103 -15.71 -2.81 -0.95
C ARG A 103 -14.98 -3.82 -0.07
N TYR A 104 -14.22 -4.73 -0.67
CA TYR A 104 -13.40 -5.70 0.05
C TYR A 104 -12.48 -5.03 1.09
N LEU A 105 -11.73 -4.00 0.69
CA LEU A 105 -10.84 -3.29 1.62
C LEU A 105 -11.60 -2.54 2.72
N ARG A 106 -12.78 -1.99 2.41
CA ARG A 106 -13.63 -1.34 3.41
C ARG A 106 -14.13 -2.33 4.45
N ASP A 107 -14.52 -3.52 4.03
CA ASP A 107 -15.16 -4.50 4.89
C ASP A 107 -14.13 -5.31 5.69
N GLU A 108 -12.95 -5.55 5.10
CA GLU A 108 -11.95 -6.46 5.66
C GLU A 108 -10.71 -5.75 6.23
N LEU A 109 -10.13 -4.77 5.52
CA LEU A 109 -8.89 -4.12 5.96
C LEU A 109 -9.17 -2.95 6.90
N VAL A 110 -10.08 -2.04 6.54
CA VAL A 110 -10.35 -0.81 7.30
C VAL A 110 -10.69 -1.08 8.77
N PRO A 111 -11.46 -2.11 9.16
CA PRO A 111 -11.74 -2.39 10.57
C PRO A 111 -10.49 -2.77 11.38
N LEU A 112 -9.42 -3.23 10.71
CA LEU A 112 -8.18 -3.64 11.36
C LEU A 112 -7.20 -2.48 11.57
N LEU A 113 -7.39 -1.37 10.83
CA LEU A 113 -6.51 -0.21 10.86
C LEU A 113 -6.74 0.64 12.14
N PRO A 114 -5.70 1.35 12.61
CA PRO A 114 -5.89 2.40 13.61
C PRO A 114 -6.99 3.38 13.21
N LEU A 115 -7.89 3.73 14.14
CA LEU A 115 -9.03 4.60 13.86
C LEU A 115 -8.65 6.07 14.05
N PRO A 116 -8.78 6.93 13.03
CA PRO A 116 -8.56 8.35 13.20
C PRO A 116 -9.68 8.99 14.04
N PRO A 117 -9.39 10.09 14.77
CA PRO A 117 -10.39 10.77 15.58
C PRO A 117 -11.52 11.33 14.71
N SER A 118 -12.74 11.31 15.23
CA SER A 118 -13.91 11.88 14.56
C SER A 118 -13.71 13.40 14.34
N PRO A 119 -14.10 13.97 13.18
CA PRO A 119 -14.84 13.38 12.06
C PRO A 119 -13.98 12.77 10.95
N LYS A 120 -12.66 12.63 11.13
CA LYS A 120 -11.75 12.17 10.07
C LYS A 120 -12.04 10.72 9.68
N ARG A 121 -11.89 10.38 8.39
CA ARG A 121 -12.13 9.04 7.83
C ARG A 121 -11.13 8.75 6.72
N TYR A 122 -10.84 7.48 6.49
CA TYR A 122 -10.05 7.04 5.34
C TYR A 122 -10.77 7.34 4.02
N ARG A 123 -10.03 7.89 3.06
CA ARG A 123 -10.50 8.16 1.70
C ARG A 123 -9.85 7.19 0.72
N PHE A 124 -10.65 6.63 -0.18
CA PHE A 124 -10.13 5.74 -1.22
C PHE A 124 -9.68 6.55 -2.43
N LYS A 125 -8.52 6.18 -2.99
CA LYS A 125 -7.98 6.72 -4.24
C LYS A 125 -7.71 5.54 -5.18
N ARG A 126 -8.00 5.72 -6.46
CA ARG A 126 -7.51 4.84 -7.52
C ARG A 126 -6.22 5.43 -8.08
N VAL A 127 -5.22 4.60 -8.29
CA VAL A 127 -4.11 4.94 -9.18
C VAL A 127 -4.35 4.24 -10.50
N GLU A 128 -4.49 5.03 -11.55
CA GLU A 128 -4.50 4.55 -12.92
C GLU A 128 -3.10 4.79 -13.49
N TRP A 129 -2.45 3.70 -13.89
CA TRP A 129 -1.15 3.73 -14.52
C TRP A 129 -1.16 2.80 -15.74
N VAL A 130 0.02 2.40 -16.21
CA VAL A 130 0.16 1.49 -17.35
C VAL A 130 -0.65 0.22 -17.09
N THR A 131 -1.58 -0.07 -18.00
CA THR A 131 -2.36 -1.31 -17.96
C THR A 131 -1.42 -2.47 -18.30
N GLN A 132 -1.42 -3.49 -17.46
CA GLN A 132 -0.68 -4.71 -17.75
C GLN A 132 -1.41 -5.48 -18.85
N VAL A 133 -0.67 -5.87 -19.88
CA VAL A 133 -1.21 -6.63 -21.03
C VAL A 133 -0.89 -8.14 -20.95
N ASP A 134 0.09 -8.52 -20.13
CA ASP A 134 0.44 -9.92 -19.85
C ASP A 134 -0.18 -10.43 -18.53
N ASP A 135 0.04 -11.70 -18.18
CA ASP A 135 -0.51 -12.36 -16.99
C ASP A 135 0.53 -12.64 -15.88
N TYR A 136 1.80 -12.27 -16.06
CA TYR A 136 2.89 -12.69 -15.17
C TYR A 136 3.70 -11.53 -14.54
N ASN A 137 3.57 -10.29 -15.01
CA ASN A 137 4.30 -9.15 -14.48
C ASN A 137 3.61 -8.41 -13.32
N CYS A 138 2.40 -8.81 -12.92
CA CYS A 138 1.59 -8.12 -11.90
C CYS A 138 2.38 -7.87 -10.60
N GLY A 139 3.17 -8.86 -10.14
CA GLY A 139 4.04 -8.71 -8.98
C GLY A 139 5.15 -7.65 -9.15
N VAL A 140 5.76 -7.53 -10.34
CA VAL A 140 6.79 -6.52 -10.62
C VAL A 140 6.19 -5.13 -10.55
N PHE A 141 5.03 -4.94 -11.18
CA PHE A 141 4.32 -3.67 -11.14
C PHE A 141 3.88 -3.28 -9.72
N VAL A 142 3.47 -4.24 -8.88
CA VAL A 142 3.13 -3.97 -7.46
C VAL A 142 4.34 -3.42 -6.70
N ILE A 143 5.53 -4.01 -6.88
CA ILE A 143 6.75 -3.53 -6.22
C ILE A 143 7.12 -2.14 -6.74
N MET A 144 7.04 -1.93 -8.05
CA MET A 144 7.23 -0.61 -8.65
C MET A 144 6.26 0.43 -8.08
N PHE A 145 4.99 0.06 -7.89
CA PHE A 145 3.99 0.93 -7.28
C PHE A 145 4.38 1.39 -5.87
N PHE A 146 4.88 0.50 -5.03
CA PHE A 146 5.37 0.88 -3.71
C PHE A 146 6.59 1.79 -3.79
N GLU A 147 7.54 1.47 -4.66
CA GLU A 147 8.72 2.30 -4.88
C GLU A 147 8.37 3.72 -5.35
N MET A 148 7.42 3.86 -6.29
CA MET A 148 6.94 5.15 -6.77
C MET A 148 6.36 6.01 -5.64
N LEU A 149 5.54 5.40 -4.77
CA LEU A 149 4.95 6.11 -3.63
C LEU A 149 6.00 6.54 -2.61
N LEU A 150 7.00 5.70 -2.35
CA LEU A 150 8.05 5.98 -1.39
C LEU A 150 9.03 7.04 -1.87
N LEU A 151 9.29 7.10 -3.18
CA LEU A 151 10.19 8.08 -3.79
C LEU A 151 9.49 9.37 -4.21
N ASP A 152 8.15 9.42 -4.12
CA ASP A 152 7.32 10.51 -4.64
C ASP A 152 7.61 10.81 -6.13
N VAL A 153 7.65 9.77 -6.95
CA VAL A 153 7.95 9.87 -8.40
C VAL A 153 6.85 9.27 -9.27
N VAL A 154 6.69 9.84 -10.46
CA VAL A 154 5.83 9.30 -11.52
C VAL A 154 6.72 8.86 -12.69
N PRO A 155 6.68 7.59 -13.13
CA PRO A 155 7.45 7.12 -14.26
C PRO A 155 6.93 7.74 -15.54
N THR A 156 7.84 8.24 -16.34
CA THR A 156 7.57 8.75 -17.69
C THR A 156 8.27 7.86 -18.71
N GLY A 157 7.68 7.69 -19.90
CA GLY A 157 8.32 6.97 -21.01
C GLY A 157 8.56 5.48 -20.79
N PHE A 158 7.57 4.75 -20.27
CA PHE A 158 7.71 3.33 -19.93
C PHE A 158 7.49 2.41 -21.14
N ASP A 159 8.58 1.91 -21.74
CA ASP A 159 8.53 0.75 -22.65
C ASP A 159 8.45 -0.54 -21.81
N THR A 160 7.27 -1.17 -21.84
CA THR A 160 6.84 -2.11 -20.80
C THR A 160 7.71 -3.36 -20.70
N SER A 161 8.05 -4.04 -21.78
CA SER A 161 8.65 -5.37 -21.69
C SER A 161 10.09 -5.34 -21.18
N THR A 162 10.95 -4.52 -21.79
CA THR A 162 12.36 -4.38 -21.42
C THR A 162 12.51 -3.75 -20.04
N ALA A 163 11.71 -2.73 -19.73
CA ALA A 163 11.75 -2.10 -18.42
C ALA A 163 11.33 -3.06 -17.30
N LEU A 164 10.25 -3.83 -17.49
CA LEU A 164 9.80 -4.81 -16.48
C LEU A 164 10.85 -5.89 -16.24
N GLN A 165 11.56 -6.35 -17.28
CA GLN A 165 12.65 -7.29 -17.11
C GLN A 165 13.82 -6.67 -16.33
N TYR A 166 14.19 -5.42 -16.61
CA TYR A 166 15.18 -4.69 -15.83
C TYR A 166 14.77 -4.59 -14.35
N PHE A 167 13.54 -4.15 -14.06
CA PHE A 167 13.04 -4.04 -12.69
C PHE A 167 13.03 -5.39 -11.96
N ARG A 168 12.63 -6.46 -12.64
CA ARG A 168 12.67 -7.82 -12.10
C ARG A 168 14.08 -8.19 -11.64
N TYR A 169 15.09 -8.01 -12.50
CA TYR A 169 16.48 -8.29 -12.13
C TYR A 169 17.02 -7.34 -11.06
N ARG A 170 16.62 -6.06 -11.08
CA ARG A 170 17.01 -5.08 -10.08
C ARG A 170 16.51 -5.49 -8.68
N TYR A 171 15.24 -5.89 -8.57
CA TYR A 171 14.66 -6.35 -7.32
C TYR A 171 15.29 -7.66 -6.84
N ILE A 172 15.52 -8.64 -7.73
CA ILE A 172 16.21 -9.88 -7.37
C ILE A 172 17.62 -9.59 -6.87
N SER A 173 18.38 -8.76 -7.58
CA SER A 173 19.74 -8.37 -7.19
C SER A 173 19.76 -7.74 -5.79
N GLN A 174 18.80 -6.84 -5.51
CA GLN A 174 18.69 -6.21 -4.20
C GLN A 174 18.35 -7.21 -3.11
N ILE A 175 17.39 -8.12 -3.34
CA ILE A 175 17.01 -9.18 -2.39
C ILE A 175 18.20 -10.10 -2.09
N VAL A 176 18.96 -10.51 -3.11
CA VAL A 176 20.12 -11.40 -2.94
C VAL A 176 21.28 -10.69 -2.25
N SER A 177 21.43 -9.38 -2.43
CA SER A 177 22.53 -8.61 -1.83
C SER A 177 22.28 -8.19 -0.38
N THR A 178 21.02 -8.24 0.09
CA THR A 178 20.63 -7.86 1.46
C THR A 178 20.28 -9.05 2.36
N MET A 179 20.31 -10.28 1.81
CA MET A 179 20.33 -11.52 2.58
C MET A 179 21.74 -11.83 3.09
#